data_AF-A0A1Y0AWP1-F1
#
_entry.id   AF-A0A1Y0AWP1-F1
#
_cell.length_a   1.000
_cell.length_b   1.000
_cell.length_c   1.000
_cell.angle_alpha   90.00
_cell.angle_beta   90.00
_cell.angle_gamma   90.00
#
_symmetry.space_group_name_H-M   'P 1'
#
loop_
_entity.id
_entity.type
_entity.pdbx_description
1 polymer ?
#
loop_
_entity_poly.entity_id
_entity_poly.type
_entity_poly.pdbx_seq_one_letter_code
_entity_poly.pdbx_strand_id
1 'polypeptide(L)'
;AVFFTCIDSRMIPTRFTQTNVGDMFVVRNAGNIVPHSQHFLDELTTNEPAALELGCVVNDIRHIIVCGHSDCKAINLLHKLQDGEFAS
;
A
#
# COMPACT_ATOMS: atom_id res chain seq x y z
N ALA A 1 1.49 -3.56 13.70
CA ALA A 1 2.20 -2.87 12.58
C ALA A 1 1.19 -2.21 11.64
N VAL A 2 1.59 -1.23 10.83
CA VAL A 2 0.83 -0.77 9.67
C VAL A 2 1.43 -1.45 8.43
N PHE A 3 0.61 -2.18 7.68
CA PHE A 3 1.06 -3.04 6.59
C PHE A 3 0.41 -2.63 5.26
N PHE A 4 1.20 -2.05 4.38
CA PHE A 4 0.80 -1.72 3.01
C PHE A 4 1.14 -2.88 2.07
N THR A 5 0.17 -3.36 1.29
CA THR A 5 0.40 -4.43 0.31
C THR A 5 -0.45 -4.21 -0.94
N CYS A 6 -0.15 -4.96 -2.01
CA CYS A 6 -0.94 -4.90 -3.23
C CYS A 6 -2.35 -5.52 -3.04
N ILE A 7 -3.34 -5.01 -3.78
CA ILE A 7 -4.67 -5.63 -3.94
C ILE A 7 -4.63 -6.95 -4.74
N ASP A 8 -3.48 -7.34 -5.28
CA ASP A 8 -3.30 -8.61 -5.98
C ASP A 8 -3.88 -9.76 -5.15
N SER A 9 -4.70 -10.59 -5.79
CA SER A 9 -5.45 -11.66 -5.12
C SER A 9 -4.56 -12.74 -4.51
N ARG A 10 -3.30 -12.83 -4.94
CA ARG A 10 -2.29 -13.72 -4.37
C ARG A 10 -1.77 -13.21 -3.02
N MET A 11 -2.00 -11.95 -2.69
CA MET A 11 -1.50 -11.31 -1.46
C MET A 11 -2.51 -11.43 -0.32
N ILE A 12 -2.19 -12.30 0.64
CA ILE A 12 -2.91 -12.42 1.91
C ILE A 12 -1.87 -12.25 3.04
N PRO A 13 -1.61 -11.02 3.51
CA PRO A 13 -0.56 -10.71 4.49
C PRO A 13 -0.57 -11.64 5.69
N THR A 14 -1.72 -11.77 6.34
CA THR A 14 -1.88 -12.55 7.56
C THR A 14 -1.47 -14.01 7.43
N ARG A 15 -1.59 -14.59 6.23
CA ARG A 15 -1.25 -15.99 5.99
C ARG A 15 0.25 -16.23 5.94
N PHE A 16 1.00 -15.37 5.25
CA PHE A 16 2.45 -15.57 5.06
C PHE A 16 3.29 -14.93 6.17
N THR A 17 2.75 -13.94 6.90
CA THR A 17 3.39 -13.41 8.12
C THR A 17 3.02 -14.18 9.38
N GLN A 18 2.10 -15.15 9.27
CA GLN A 18 1.57 -15.94 10.41
C GLN A 18 1.03 -15.07 11.55
N THR A 19 0.29 -14.01 11.19
CA THR A 19 -0.24 -13.04 12.16
C THR A 19 -1.73 -13.23 12.41
N ASN A 20 -2.17 -12.84 13.59
CA ASN A 20 -3.52 -12.94 14.08
C ASN A 20 -4.32 -11.65 13.88
N VAL A 21 -5.63 -11.73 14.14
CA VAL A 21 -6.50 -10.56 14.21
C VAL A 21 -6.00 -9.62 15.31
N GLY A 22 -5.79 -8.35 14.96
CA GLY A 22 -5.28 -7.32 15.86
C GLY A 22 -3.78 -7.03 15.72
N ASP A 23 -2.99 -7.90 15.10
CA ASP A 23 -1.53 -7.71 14.99
C ASP A 23 -1.13 -6.54 14.07
N MET A 24 -1.99 -6.21 13.09
CA MET A 24 -1.71 -5.16 12.13
C MET A 24 -2.96 -4.48 11.58
N PHE A 25 -2.80 -3.19 11.26
CA PHE A 25 -3.65 -2.47 10.32
C PHE A 25 -3.17 -2.79 8.91
N VAL A 26 -4.06 -3.21 8.03
CA VAL A 26 -3.71 -3.57 6.64
C VAL A 26 -4.34 -2.58 5.68
N VAL A 27 -3.51 -1.96 4.84
CA VAL A 27 -3.95 -1.14 3.71
C VAL A 27 -3.58 -1.85 2.42
N ARG A 28 -4.54 -1.94 1.49
CA ARG A 28 -4.35 -2.60 0.21
C ARG A 28 -4.73 -1.67 -0.93
N ASN A 29 -3.78 -1.34 -1.79
CA ASN A 29 -4.02 -0.59 -3.03
C ASN A 29 -3.23 -1.20 -4.21
N ALA A 30 -3.45 -0.70 -5.43
CA ALA A 30 -2.71 -1.19 -6.59
C ALA A 30 -1.24 -0.79 -6.51
N GLY A 31 -0.34 -1.78 -6.45
CA GLY A 31 1.10 -1.54 -6.41
C GLY A 31 1.65 -1.09 -5.05
N ASN A 32 0.88 -1.24 -3.96
CA ASN A 32 1.31 -0.95 -2.58
C ASN A 32 1.95 0.45 -2.44
N ILE A 33 1.37 1.43 -3.12
CA ILE A 33 1.87 2.80 -3.20
C ILE A 33 1.47 3.57 -1.96
N VAL A 34 2.38 4.39 -1.45
CA VAL A 34 2.10 5.38 -0.40
C VAL A 34 2.37 6.75 -1.01
N PRO A 35 1.33 7.50 -1.43
CA PRO A 35 1.51 8.81 -2.04
C PRO A 35 2.17 9.80 -1.08
N HIS A 36 3.00 10.69 -1.60
CA HIS A 36 3.63 11.73 -0.78
C HIS A 36 2.60 12.79 -0.39
N SER A 37 2.51 13.10 0.91
CA SER A 37 1.46 13.98 1.45
C SER A 37 1.41 15.38 0.83
N GLN A 38 2.55 15.93 0.38
CA GLN A 38 2.59 17.26 -0.23
C GLN A 38 2.09 17.30 -1.69
N HIS A 39 1.99 16.16 -2.37
CA HIS A 39 1.59 16.12 -3.78
C HIS A 39 0.09 15.82 -3.96
N PHE A 40 -0.61 15.47 -2.88
CA PHE A 40 -2.02 15.06 -2.87
C PHE A 40 -2.81 15.89 -1.84
N LEU A 41 -2.68 17.22 -1.93
CA LEU A 41 -3.26 18.17 -0.96
C LEU A 41 -4.79 18.22 -0.97
N ASP A 42 -5.43 17.80 -2.06
CA ASP A 42 -6.89 17.85 -2.24
C ASP A 42 -7.62 16.56 -1.86
N GLU A 43 -6.89 15.49 -1.50
CA GLU A 43 -7.48 14.18 -1.21
C GLU A 43 -7.65 13.97 0.30
N LEU A 44 -8.66 14.64 0.87
CA LEU A 44 -9.13 14.42 2.25
C LEU A 44 -9.65 12.98 2.52
N THR A 45 -9.60 12.08 1.54
CA THR A 45 -10.22 10.75 1.60
C THR A 45 -9.35 9.64 1.00
N THR A 46 -8.06 9.58 1.33
CA THR A 46 -7.20 8.43 1.02
C THR A 46 -6.97 7.54 2.24
N ASN A 47 -6.88 6.22 2.01
CA ASN A 47 -6.75 5.24 3.09
C ASN A 47 -5.35 5.25 3.70
N GLU A 48 -4.34 5.62 2.92
CA GLU A 48 -2.93 5.58 3.28
C GLU A 48 -2.57 6.57 4.41
N PRO A 49 -2.84 7.89 4.28
CA PRO A 49 -2.60 8.82 5.37
C PRO A 49 -3.50 8.54 6.58
N ALA A 50 -4.76 8.16 6.37
CA ALA A 50 -5.67 7.82 7.47
C ALA A 50 -5.17 6.62 8.30
N ALA A 51 -4.63 5.58 7.64
CA ALA A 51 -4.05 4.43 8.34
C ALA A 51 -2.74 4.78 9.05
N LEU A 52 -1.92 5.68 8.50
CA LEU A 52 -0.71 6.17 9.17
C LEU A 52 -1.06 7.02 10.39
N GLU A 53 -2.04 7.91 10.29
CA GLU A 53 -2.50 8.74 11.39
C GLU A 53 -3.10 7.88 12.51
N LEU A 54 -4.07 7.03 12.20
CA LEU A 54 -4.69 6.14 13.18
C LEU A 54 -3.66 5.15 13.77
N GLY A 55 -2.85 4.51 12.91
CA GLY A 55 -1.90 3.49 13.36
C GLY A 55 -0.73 4.07 14.14
N CYS A 56 -0.05 5.08 13.59
CA CYS A 56 1.22 5.56 14.14
C CYS A 56 1.03 6.73 15.13
N VAL A 57 0.10 7.65 14.86
CA VAL A 57 -0.09 8.84 15.71
C VAL A 57 -1.05 8.54 16.86
N VAL A 58 -2.20 7.92 16.58
CA VAL A 58 -3.21 7.63 17.61
C VAL A 58 -2.88 6.38 18.42
N ASN A 59 -2.38 5.32 17.76
CA ASN A 59 -2.13 4.01 18.39
C ASN A 59 -0.64 3.69 18.66
N ASP A 60 0.28 4.63 18.44
CA ASP A 60 1.74 4.50 18.67
C ASP A 60 2.39 3.24 18.04
N ILE A 61 1.90 2.81 16.88
CA ILE A 61 2.54 1.72 16.13
C ILE A 61 3.89 2.18 15.59
N ARG A 62 4.95 1.44 15.93
CA ARG A 62 6.35 1.76 15.56
C ARG A 62 6.85 1.07 14.29
N HIS A 63 6.06 0.14 13.75
CA HIS A 63 6.44 -0.66 12.59
C HIS A 63 5.51 -0.37 11.41
N ILE A 64 6.09 0.19 10.35
CA ILE A 64 5.44 0.39 9.06
C ILE A 64 6.11 -0.53 8.04
N ILE A 65 5.33 -1.32 7.32
CA ILE A 65 5.81 -2.28 6.34
C ILE A 65 5.17 -1.94 5.00
N VAL A 66 5.99 -1.75 3.97
CA VAL A 66 5.55 -1.64 2.57
C VAL A 66 5.98 -2.91 1.86
N CYS A 67 5.02 -3.77 1.55
CA CYS A 67 5.24 -5.10 0.99
C CYS A 67 4.90 -5.10 -0.50
N GLY A 68 5.95 -5.09 -1.32
CA GLY A 68 5.86 -5.39 -2.75
C GLY A 68 5.71 -6.89 -3.00
N HIS A 69 5.50 -7.26 -4.26
CA HIS A 69 5.50 -8.66 -4.68
C HIS A 69 6.00 -8.81 -6.12
N SER A 70 6.49 -10.01 -6.43
CA SER A 70 6.89 -10.39 -7.79
C SER A 70 5.69 -10.33 -8.75
N ASP A 71 5.95 -9.98 -10.01
CA ASP A 71 4.93 -9.94 -11.06
C ASP A 71 3.72 -9.08 -10.66
N CYS A 72 4.01 -7.86 -10.17
CA CYS A 72 2.99 -6.90 -9.80
C CYS A 72 2.37 -6.28 -11.05
N LYS A 73 1.09 -6.56 -11.29
CA LYS A 73 0.35 -6.04 -12.45
C LYS A 73 0.35 -4.51 -12.52
N ALA A 74 0.23 -3.84 -11.38
CA ALA A 74 0.25 -2.38 -11.32
C ALA A 74 1.60 -1.79 -11.76
N ILE A 75 2.70 -2.38 -11.29
CA ILE A 75 4.06 -1.92 -11.64
C ILE A 75 4.42 -2.29 -13.07
N ASN A 76 4.01 -3.48 -13.54
CA ASN A 76 4.18 -3.88 -14.94
C ASN A 76 3.43 -2.92 -15.87
N LEU A 77 2.21 -2.51 -15.51
CA LEU A 77 1.47 -1.49 -16.27
C LEU A 77 2.18 -0.14 -16.23
N LEU A 78 2.59 0.33 -15.05
CA LEU A 78 3.32 1.59 -14.90
C LEU A 78 4.58 1.63 -15.77
N HIS A 79 5.34 0.54 -15.82
CA HIS A 79 6.53 0.44 -16.67
C HIS A 79 6.17 0.51 -18.16
N LYS A 80 5.10 -0.16 -18.60
CA LYS A 80 4.62 -0.07 -20.00
C LYS A 80 4.13 1.32 -20.37
N LEU A 81 3.54 2.07 -19.45
CA LEU A 81 3.12 3.45 -19.70
C LEU A 81 4.30 4.41 -19.92
N GLN A 82 5.53 3.99 -19.62
CA GLN A 82 6.73 4.76 -20.00
C GLN A 82 7.13 4.53 -21.46
N ASP A 83 6.59 3.51 -22.12
CA ASP A 83 6.79 3.26 -23.54
C ASP A 83 5.82 4.11 -24.37
N GLY A 84 6.38 4.98 -25.22
CA GLY A 84 5.61 5.97 -25.99
C GLY A 84 4.57 5.36 -26.94
N GLU A 85 4.81 4.13 -27.42
CA GLU A 85 3.88 3.40 -28.30
C GLU A 85 2.70 2.79 -27.53
N PHE A 86 2.86 2.52 -26.23
CA PHE A 86 1.81 1.97 -25.38
C PHE A 86 0.99 3.06 -24.68
N ALA A 87 1.57 4.27 -24.55
CA ALA A 87 0.95 5.43 -23.92
C ALA A 87 0.10 6.29 -24.88
N SER A 88 0.22 6.09 -26.20
CA SER A 88 -0.61 6.72 -27.24
C SER A 88 -1.90 5.95 -27.53
#